data_AF-A0AAV4UZ03-F1
#
_entry.id   AF-A0AAV4UZ03-F1
#
_cell.length_a   1.000
_cell.length_b   1.000
_cell.length_c   1.000
_cell.angle_alpha   90.00
_cell.angle_beta   90.00
_cell.angle_gamma   90.00
#
_symmetry.space_group_name_H-M   'P 1'
#
loop_
_entity.id
_entity.type
_entity.pdbx_description
1 polymer ?
#
loop_
_entity_poly.entity_id
_entity_poly.type
_entity_poly.pdbx_seq_one_letter_code
_entity_poly.pdbx_strand_id
1 'polypeptide(L)' 'MLGFIIASWFLSPLLSGLVSVAIFLLIRRFILSKEKPGEAGLTALPFFYGFTVFVNVISIVLDGSPGKF' A
#
# COMPACT_ATOMS: atom_id res chain seq x y z
N MET A 1 -1.09 7.36 27.26
CA MET A 1 -2.18 7.34 26.26
C MET A 1 -2.16 8.53 25.32
N LEU A 2 -2.28 9.78 25.81
CA LEU A 2 -2.37 10.96 24.93
C LEU A 2 -1.13 11.19 24.04
N GLY A 3 0.08 10.97 24.58
CA GLY A 3 1.32 11.12 23.80
C GLY A 3 1.42 10.20 22.58
N PHE A 4 0.91 8.96 22.65
CA PHE A 4 0.86 8.05 21.50
C PHE A 4 -0.13 8.51 20.43
N ILE A 5 -1.26 9.08 20.84
CA ILE A 5 -2.26 9.63 19.92
C ILE A 5 -1.68 10.84 19.18
N ILE A 6 -1.03 11.75 19.91
CA ILE A 6 -0.39 12.91 19.29
C ILE A 6 0.74 12.45 18.35
N ALA A 7 1.54 11.48 18.77
CA ALA A 7 2.59 10.92 17.91
C ALA A 7 2.01 10.31 16.62
N SER A 8 0.89 9.59 16.69
CA SER A 8 0.28 8.98 15.50
C SER A 8 -0.23 10.01 14.50
N TRP A 9 -0.59 11.23 14.92
CA TRP A 9 -0.99 12.32 14.02
C TRP A 9 0.15 12.81 13.13
N PHE A 10 1.40 12.68 13.57
CA PHE A 10 2.58 13.01 12.76
C PHE A 10 3.15 11.78 12.06
N LEU A 11 3.11 10.63 12.74
CA LEU A 11 3.63 9.38 12.21
C LEU A 11 2.81 8.87 11.03
N SER A 12 1.48 9.03 11.06
CA SER A 12 0.61 8.56 9.97
C SER A 12 0.86 9.30 8.66
N PRO A 13 0.93 10.66 8.63
CA PRO A 13 1.34 11.39 7.43
C PRO A 13 2.77 11.08 6.97
N LEU A 14 3.71 10.89 7.90
CA LEU A 14 5.11 10.60 7.54
C LEU A 14 5.24 9.23 6.88
N LEU A 15 4.64 8.20 7.49
CA LEU A 15 4.65 6.84 6.95
C LEU A 15 3.88 6.76 5.63
N SER A 16 2.72 7.41 5.52
CA SER A 16 1.96 7.43 4.26
C SER A 16 2.71 8.18 3.16
N GLY A 17 3.41 9.26 3.50
CA GLY A 17 4.30 9.98 2.58
C GLY A 17 5.45 9.09 2.10
N LEU A 18 6.12 8.38 3.00
CA LEU A 18 7.21 7.47 2.65
C LEU A 18 6.75 6.34 1.72
N VAL A 19 5.62 5.70 2.06
CA VAL A 19 5.00 4.66 1.23
C VAL A 19 4.60 5.21 -0.14
N SER A 20 3.99 6.39 -0.19
CA SER A 20 3.59 7.03 -1.45
C SER A 20 4.78 7.32 -2.36
N VAL A 21 5.89 7.84 -1.80
CA VAL A 21 7.13 8.07 -2.55
C VAL A 21 7.71 6.75 -3.06
N ALA A 22 7.75 5.71 -2.23
CA ALA A 22 8.24 4.40 -2.63
C ALA A 22 7.43 3.82 -3.80
N ILE A 23 6.09 3.84 -3.70
CA ILE A 23 5.19 3.40 -4.78
C ILE A 23 5.42 4.23 -6.05
N PHE A 24 5.53 5.54 -5.92
CA PHE A 24 5.79 6.42 -7.07
C PHE A 24 7.11 6.07 -7.76
N LEU A 25 8.18 5.82 -7.01
CA LEU A 25 9.47 5.42 -7.58
C LEU A 25 9.39 4.07 -8.32
N LEU A 26 8.63 3.12 -7.78
CA LEU A 26 8.35 1.84 -8.46
C LEU A 26 7.60 2.06 -9.77
N ILE A 27 6.50 2.82 -9.74
CA ILE A 27 5.72 3.15 -10.95
C ILE A 27 6.59 3.87 -11.97
N ARG A 28 7.39 4.85 -11.54
CA ARG A 28 8.31 5.57 -12.40
C ARG A 28 9.27 4.62 -13.11
N ARG A 29 9.92 3.73 -12.36
CA ARG A 29 10.94 2.82 -12.90
C ARG A 29 10.35 1.71 -13.76
N PHE A 30 9.22 1.13 -13.37
CA PHE A 30 8.67 -0.08 -14.01
C PHE A 30 7.61 0.20 -15.07
N ILE A 31 6.87 1.30 -14.96
CA ILE A 31 5.79 1.67 -15.88
C ILE A 31 6.19 2.87 -16.74
N LEU A 32 6.50 4.01 -16.11
CA LEU A 32 6.65 5.28 -16.85
C LEU A 32 7.94 5.36 -17.67
N SER A 33 8.99 4.63 -17.31
CA SER A 33 10.24 4.56 -18.08
C SER A 33 10.20 3.57 -19.25
N LYS A 34 9.07 2.90 -19.51
CA LYS A 34 8.92 1.99 -20.64
C LYS A 34 8.53 2.74 -21.91
N GLU A 35 8.92 2.21 -23.07
CA GLU A 35 8.59 2.77 -24.38
C GLU A 35 7.07 2.89 -24.60
N LYS A 36 6.31 1.92 -24.06
CA LYS A 36 4.84 1.91 -24.06
C LYS A 36 4.28 1.83 -22.64
N PRO A 37 4.18 2.97 -21.93
CA PRO A 37 3.80 2.99 -20.51
C PRO A 37 2.36 2.50 -20.27
N GLY A 38 1.46 2.66 -21.24
CA GLY A 38 0.08 2.15 -21.14
C GLY A 38 0.02 0.61 -21.07
N GLU A 39 0.69 -0.09 -21.98
CA GLU A 39 0.76 -1.55 -21.99
C GLU A 39 1.48 -2.09 -20.73
N ALA A 40 2.56 -1.42 -20.31
CA ALA A 40 3.27 -1.74 -19.07
C ALA A 40 2.39 -1.55 -17.83
N GLY A 41 1.57 -0.49 -17.80
CA GLY A 41 0.60 -0.24 -16.74
C GLY A 41 -0.45 -1.33 -16.65
N LEU A 42 -1.05 -1.73 -17.78
CA LEU A 42 -2.02 -2.83 -17.84
C LEU A 42 -1.42 -4.15 -17.34
N THR A 43 -0.17 -4.44 -17.70
CA THR A 43 0.54 -5.64 -17.23
C THR A 43 0.83 -5.57 -15.73
N ALA A 44 1.04 -4.38 -15.17
CA ALA A 44 1.28 -4.17 -13.76
C ALA A 44 0.00 -4.21 -12.90
N LEU A 45 -1.18 -3.91 -13.48
CA LEU A 45 -2.46 -3.94 -12.78
C LEU A 45 -2.70 -5.22 -11.96
N PRO A 46 -2.61 -6.44 -12.51
CA PRO A 46 -2.86 -7.65 -11.74
C PRO A 46 -1.93 -7.80 -10.53
N PHE A 47 -0.70 -7.27 -10.58
CA PHE A 47 0.21 -7.25 -9.43
C PHE A 47 -0.25 -6.27 -8.35
N PHE A 48 -0.68 -5.05 -8.71
CA PHE A 48 -1.20 -4.08 -7.75
C PHE A 48 -2.50 -4.55 -7.09
N TYR A 49 -3.41 -5.12 -7.88
CA TYR A 49 -4.65 -5.70 -7.35
C TYR A 49 -4.35 -6.91 -6.49
N GLY A 50 -3.47 -7.80 -6.93
CA GLY A 50 -3.03 -8.97 -6.16
C GLY A 50 -2.42 -8.57 -4.82
N PHE A 51 -1.57 -7.55 -4.78
CA PHE A 51 -1.00 -7.02 -3.54
C PHE A 51 -2.08 -6.42 -2.62
N THR A 52 -3.01 -5.64 -3.18
CA THR A 52 -4.14 -5.10 -2.41
C THR A 52 -4.99 -6.22 -1.81
N VAL A 53 -5.35 -7.23 -2.60
CA VAL A 53 -6.10 -8.40 -2.13
C VAL A 53 -5.32 -9.15 -1.07
N PHE A 54 -4.02 -9.37 -1.28
CA PHE A 54 -3.15 -10.03 -0.31
C PHE A 54 -3.15 -9.31 1.04
N VAL A 55 -2.94 -7.99 1.06
CA VAL A 55 -2.96 -7.18 2.29
C VAL A 55 -4.33 -7.27 2.98
N ASN A 56 -5.42 -7.19 2.21
CA ASN A 56 -6.77 -7.30 2.77
C ASN A 56 -7.04 -8.69 3.35
N VAL A 57 -6.64 -9.76 2.65
CA VAL A 57 -6.80 -11.15 3.14
C VAL A 57 -5.96 -11.38 4.40
N ILE A 58 -4.70 -10.93 4.43
CA ILE A 58 -3.85 -11.04 5.60
C ILE A 58 -4.44 -10.27 6.78
N SER A 59 -4.93 -9.05 6.56
CA SER A 59 -5.61 -8.28 7.61
C SER A 59 -6.82 -9.04 8.16
N ILE A 60 -7.63 -9.66 7.30
CA ILE A 60 -8.78 -10.48 7.76
C ILE A 60 -8.34 -11.76 8.46
N VAL A 61 -7.29 -12.44 8.01
CA VAL A 61 -6.86 -13.72 8.59
C VAL A 61 -6.11 -13.51 9.91
N LEU A 62 -5.31 -12.45 10.02
CA LEU A 62 -4.53 -12.15 11.22
C LEU A 62 -5.31 -11.32 12.25
N ASP A 63 -6.15 -10.38 11.80
CA ASP A 63 -6.94 -9.50 12.69
C ASP A 63 -8.46 -9.82 12.72
N GLY A 64 -8.97 -10.67 11.84
CA GLY A 64 -10.38 -11.09 11.83
C GLY A 64 -10.60 -12.37 12.64
N SER A 65 -11.57 -12.48 13.55
CA SER A 65 -12.68 -11.63 13.99
C SER A 65 -12.66 -11.60 15.53
N PRO A 66 -13.05 -10.51 16.23
CA PRO A 66 -13.45 -10.58 17.64
C PRO A 66 -14.82 -11.28 17.75
N GLY A 67 -14.89 -12.49 17.21
CA GLY A 67 -15.96 -13.45 17.45
C GLY A 67 -15.79 -13.96 18.86
N LYS A 68 -16.44 -13.26 19.79
CA LYS A 68 -16.81 -13.81 21.09
C LYS A 68 -17.44 -15.19 20.89
N PHE A 69 -16.70 -16.22 21.28
CA PHE A 69 -17.23 -17.24 22.19
C PHE A 69 -16.74 -16.88 23.59
#